data_AF-A0A7Y6QS41-F1
#
_entry.id   AF-A0A7Y6QS41-F1
#
_cell.length_a   1.000
_cell.length_b   1.000
_cell.length_c   1.000
_cell.angle_alpha   90.00
_cell.angle_beta   90.00
_cell.angle_gamma   90.00
#
_symmetry.space_group_name_H-M   'P 1'
#
loop_
_entity.id
_entity.type
_entity.pdbx_description
1 polymer ?
#
loop_
_entity_poly.entity_id
_entity_poly.type
_entity_poly.pdbx_seq_one_letter_code
_entity_poly.pdbx_strand_id
1 'polypeptide(L)'
;MNQATLDTAQAMLRAMIAGVSCEHIAEAHGVTKSTVSQRTRLLASELQRVVGVLGVDEEESPTAHLIRRYGADYLEALEHFVPSAAVPPDTAPGIVTPRQIDQYVAKIARHSRCVRRDSALLLTLFATAAKPIEIAQLEVRDYLDAAGQVRCLSELRAEIGIGHSPRVLRFDCARTCAAIDAYLAERLRKGWGTHPQASYRGLAPGSRLFLSRKGQAMRIRQNGGATQQLLCKEIHEIYRRIFGYGGMPGIRTSCARRMAASELKARGAGYREIGQVLGLKKLAVHKLLQSEAPSR
;
A
#
# COMPACT_ATOMS: atom_id res chain seq x y z
N MET A 1 8.91 18.26 -5.82
CA MET A 1 9.81 19.10 -5.01
C MET A 1 11.10 19.27 -5.82
N ASN A 2 11.68 20.48 -5.95
CA ASN A 2 12.98 20.66 -6.63
C ASN A 2 14.11 20.11 -5.73
N GLN A 3 15.26 19.71 -6.29
CA GLN A 3 16.33 19.01 -5.56
C GLN A 3 16.83 19.80 -4.34
N ALA A 4 17.09 21.10 -4.50
CA ALA A 4 17.50 21.97 -3.39
C ALA A 4 16.46 22.06 -2.26
N THR A 5 15.17 22.01 -2.60
CA THR A 5 14.08 21.99 -1.61
C THR A 5 14.01 20.66 -0.87
N LEU A 6 14.32 19.55 -1.56
CA LEU A 6 14.41 18.23 -0.95
C LEU A 6 15.58 18.14 0.02
N ASP A 7 16.77 18.57 -0.39
CA ASP A 7 17.96 18.53 0.46
C ASP A 7 17.76 19.33 1.76
N THR A 8 17.12 20.51 1.63
CA THR A 8 16.73 21.34 2.78
C THR A 8 15.73 20.62 3.68
N ALA A 9 14.70 19.98 3.12
CA ALA A 9 13.70 19.25 3.89
C ALA A 9 14.31 18.02 4.60
N GLN A 10 15.26 17.33 3.96
CA GLN A 10 15.98 16.22 4.60
C GLN A 10 16.85 16.70 5.76
N ALA A 11 17.56 17.82 5.61
CA ALA A 11 18.34 18.41 6.70
C ALA A 11 17.44 18.80 7.89
N MET A 12 16.31 19.46 7.63
CA MET A 12 15.33 19.81 8.67
C MET A 12 14.76 18.56 9.36
N LEU A 13 14.48 17.49 8.61
CA LEU A 13 13.96 16.24 9.17
C LEU A 13 15.01 15.53 10.04
N ARG A 14 16.27 15.46 9.59
CA ARG A 14 17.39 14.91 10.40
C ARG A 14 17.59 15.69 11.70
N ALA A 15 17.55 17.02 11.65
CA ALA A 15 17.65 17.87 12.85
C ALA A 15 16.47 17.65 13.81
N MET A 16 15.25 17.49 13.27
CA MET A 16 14.06 17.20 14.08
C MET A 16 14.17 15.84 14.78
N ILE A 17 14.69 14.82 14.09
CA ILE A 17 14.95 13.48 14.63
C ILE A 17 16.02 13.53 15.72
N ALA A 18 17.06 14.35 15.54
CA ALA A 18 18.10 14.60 16.55
C ALA A 18 17.62 15.39 17.78
N GLY A 19 16.33 15.75 17.86
CA GLY A 19 15.72 16.41 19.02
C GLY A 19 15.69 17.94 18.96
N VAL A 20 16.27 18.56 17.92
CA VAL A 20 16.27 20.02 17.75
C VAL A 20 14.84 20.54 17.58
N SER A 21 14.50 21.63 18.27
CA SER A 21 13.16 22.23 18.19
C SER A 21 12.92 22.88 16.81
N CYS A 22 11.65 22.96 16.37
CA CYS A 22 11.33 23.62 15.10
C CYS A 22 11.73 25.10 15.07
N GLU A 23 11.89 25.75 16.23
CA GLU A 23 12.34 27.15 16.35
C GLU A 23 13.82 27.29 16.02
N HIS A 24 14.69 26.46 16.64
CA HIS A 24 16.11 26.48 16.33
C HIS A 24 16.41 26.02 14.89
N ILE A 25 15.65 25.05 14.37
CA ILE A 25 15.75 24.66 12.94
C ILE A 25 15.33 25.84 12.04
N ALA A 26 14.31 26.60 12.43
CA ALA A 26 13.84 27.74 11.67
C ALA A 26 14.91 28.84 11.58
N GLU A 27 15.54 29.17 12.71
CA GLU A 27 16.65 30.14 12.78
C GLU A 27 17.85 29.71 11.92
N ALA A 28 18.28 28.45 12.06
CA ALA A 28 19.44 27.91 11.32
C ALA A 28 19.24 27.91 9.79
N HIS A 29 17.98 27.86 9.33
CA HIS A 29 17.64 27.83 7.92
C HIS A 29 17.02 29.14 7.39
N GLY A 30 16.92 30.19 8.22
CA GLY A 30 16.34 31.48 7.84
C GLY A 30 14.87 31.41 7.40
N VAL A 31 14.08 30.50 7.98
CA VAL A 31 12.67 30.28 7.65
C VAL A 31 11.78 30.33 8.89
N THR A 32 10.46 30.31 8.72
CA THR A 32 9.53 30.27 9.86
C THR A 32 9.39 28.85 10.44
N LYS A 33 9.00 28.76 11.72
CA LYS A 33 8.64 27.49 12.40
C LYS A 33 7.55 26.70 11.65
N SER A 34 6.59 27.40 11.06
CA SER A 34 5.51 26.79 10.26
C SER A 34 6.07 26.17 8.98
N THR A 35 7.03 26.83 8.32
CA THR A 35 7.72 26.31 7.14
C THR A 35 8.50 25.03 7.45
N VAL A 36 9.24 25.01 8.57
CA VAL A 36 9.93 23.79 9.03
C VAL A 36 8.93 22.65 9.25
N SER A 37 7.87 22.91 10.02
CA SER A 37 6.86 21.90 10.36
C SER A 37 6.14 21.37 9.12
N GLN A 38 5.87 22.22 8.13
CA GLN A 38 5.24 21.82 6.88
C GLN A 38 6.19 20.97 6.03
N ARG A 39 7.44 21.40 5.84
CA ARG A 39 8.43 20.69 5.01
C ARG A 39 8.78 19.32 5.60
N THR A 40 9.03 19.24 6.91
CA THR A 40 9.34 17.95 7.56
C THR A 40 8.14 17.02 7.53
N ARG A 41 6.91 17.54 7.74
CA ARG A 41 5.69 16.73 7.63
C ARG A 41 5.47 16.20 6.21
N LEU A 42 5.64 17.04 5.19
CA LEU A 42 5.49 16.61 3.79
C LEU A 42 6.49 15.52 3.43
N LEU A 43 7.77 15.70 3.77
CA LEU A 43 8.80 14.70 3.52
C LEU A 43 8.54 13.42 4.33
N ALA A 44 8.22 13.53 5.62
CA ALA A 44 7.90 12.37 6.45
C ALA A 44 6.69 11.59 5.92
N SER A 45 5.63 12.27 5.48
CA SER A 45 4.48 11.64 4.83
C SER A 45 4.87 10.95 3.52
N GLU A 46 5.81 11.53 2.77
CA GLU A 46 6.33 10.89 1.57
C GLU A 46 7.15 9.64 1.90
N LEU A 47 7.99 9.68 2.94
CA LEU A 47 8.77 8.52 3.40
C LEU A 47 7.87 7.39 3.90
N GLN A 48 6.91 7.69 4.78
CA GLN A 48 5.90 6.73 5.27
C GLN A 48 5.21 6.00 4.11
N ARG A 49 4.92 6.74 3.05
CA ARG A 49 4.09 6.27 1.94
C ARG A 49 4.85 5.62 0.79
N VAL A 50 6.02 6.15 0.48
CA VAL A 50 6.82 5.75 -0.68
C VAL A 50 7.77 4.64 -0.28
N VAL A 51 8.44 4.76 0.87
CA VAL A 51 9.43 3.78 1.33
C VAL A 51 8.81 2.83 2.36
N GLY A 52 7.89 3.34 3.19
CA GLY A 52 7.44 2.67 4.41
C GLY A 52 8.36 3.05 5.56
N VAL A 53 7.78 3.54 6.66
CA VAL A 53 8.52 3.83 7.90
C VAL A 53 8.09 2.80 8.94
N LEU A 54 9.06 2.10 9.51
CA LEU A 54 8.81 1.04 10.45
C LEU A 54 8.09 1.57 11.71
N GLY A 55 7.04 0.88 12.14
CA GLY A 55 6.26 1.24 13.34
C GLY A 55 5.24 2.37 13.16
N VAL A 56 5.12 2.91 11.94
CA VAL A 56 4.26 4.05 11.61
C VAL A 56 3.25 3.64 10.53
N ASP A 57 1.96 3.86 10.76
CA ASP A 57 0.95 3.62 9.70
C ASP A 57 1.11 4.65 8.58
N GLU A 58 1.01 4.21 7.31
CA GLU A 58 1.15 5.07 6.12
C GLU A 58 0.17 6.25 6.10
N GLU A 59 -0.96 6.14 6.81
CA GLU A 59 -2.00 7.17 6.92
C GLU A 59 -1.93 7.96 8.25
N GLU A 60 -0.94 7.67 9.10
CA GLU A 60 -0.74 8.39 10.36
C GLU A 60 -0.02 9.72 10.12
N SER A 61 -0.60 10.81 10.63
CA SER A 61 -0.03 12.15 10.48
C SER A 61 1.36 12.21 11.12
N PRO A 62 2.43 12.55 10.37
CA PRO A 62 3.78 12.61 10.90
C PRO A 62 3.98 13.87 11.73
N THR A 63 3.49 13.82 12.96
CA THR A 63 3.74 14.85 13.98
C THR A 63 5.21 14.84 14.39
N ALA A 64 5.74 15.96 14.90
CA ALA A 64 7.12 16.01 15.39
C ALA A 64 7.39 14.96 16.49
N HIS A 65 6.41 14.69 17.35
CA HIS A 65 6.50 13.64 18.36
C HIS A 65 6.64 12.25 17.72
N LEU A 66 5.81 11.94 16.73
CA LEU A 66 5.86 10.67 16.01
C LEU A 66 7.18 10.52 15.25
N ILE A 67 7.61 11.56 14.53
CA ILE A 67 8.88 11.57 13.78
C ILE A 67 10.05 11.28 14.73
N ARG A 68 10.09 11.92 15.91
CA ARG A 68 11.13 11.68 16.91
C ARG A 68 11.07 10.26 17.49
N ARG A 69 9.87 9.79 17.80
CA ARG A 69 9.65 8.46 18.37
C ARG A 69 10.16 7.34 17.45
N TYR A 70 9.98 7.48 16.13
CA TYR A 70 10.40 6.52 15.11
C TYR A 70 11.62 7.02 14.32
N GLY A 71 12.47 7.83 14.94
CA GLY A 71 13.53 8.58 14.26
C GLY A 71 14.50 7.71 13.46
N ALA A 72 14.95 6.59 14.03
CA ALA A 72 15.83 5.64 13.34
C ALA A 72 15.19 5.08 12.07
N ASP A 73 13.89 4.77 12.12
CA ASP A 73 13.14 4.21 11.02
C ASP A 73 12.89 5.23 9.89
N TYR A 74 12.71 6.50 10.26
CA TYR A 74 12.67 7.60 9.28
C TYR A 74 14.04 7.84 8.62
N LEU A 75 15.14 7.66 9.36
CA LEU A 75 16.49 7.74 8.80
C LEU A 75 16.76 6.58 7.82
N GLU A 76 16.40 5.34 8.18
CA GLU A 76 16.49 4.20 7.26
C GLU A 76 15.63 4.45 6.00
N ALA A 77 14.40 4.96 6.18
CA ALA A 77 13.54 5.30 5.06
C ALA A 77 14.16 6.39 4.16
N LEU A 78 14.84 7.37 4.73
CA LEU A 78 15.56 8.43 4.00
C LEU A 78 16.71 7.87 3.15
N GLU A 79 17.50 6.93 3.68
CA GLU A 79 18.60 6.30 2.94
C GLU A 79 18.13 5.55 1.70
N HIS A 80 16.92 4.99 1.77
CA HIS A 80 16.28 4.28 0.68
C HIS A 80 15.32 5.15 -0.16
N PHE A 81 15.21 6.44 0.16
CA PHE A 81 14.32 7.34 -0.53
C PHE A 81 14.95 7.78 -1.85
N VAL A 82 14.49 7.17 -2.94
CA VAL A 82 14.78 7.65 -4.30
C VAL A 82 13.69 8.66 -4.69
N PRO A 83 14.04 9.92 -4.95
CA PRO A 83 13.07 10.91 -5.41
C PRO A 83 12.51 10.43 -6.75
N SER A 84 11.25 9.97 -6.77
CA SER A 84 10.55 9.80 -8.04
C SER A 84 10.37 11.19 -8.63
N ALA A 85 10.69 11.38 -9.91
CA ALA A 85 10.42 12.60 -10.66
C ALA A 85 9.05 13.15 -10.25
N ALA A 86 9.06 14.37 -9.71
CA ALA A 86 8.04 14.90 -8.83
C ALA A 86 6.62 14.72 -9.38
N VAL A 87 5.85 13.86 -8.74
CA VAL A 87 4.40 14.02 -8.69
C VAL A 87 4.16 15.21 -7.75
N PRO A 88 3.62 16.35 -8.21
CA PRO A 88 3.41 17.50 -7.36
C PRO A 88 2.55 17.10 -6.14
N PRO A 89 2.87 17.63 -4.94
CA PRO A 89 2.24 17.26 -3.67
C PRO A 89 0.76 17.69 -3.57
N ASP A 90 0.23 18.37 -4.59
CA ASP A 90 -1.03 19.10 -4.53
C ASP A 90 -2.16 18.52 -5.39
N THR A 91 -1.96 17.35 -6.01
CA THR A 91 -3.13 16.61 -6.48
C THR A 91 -3.70 15.91 -5.26
N ALA A 92 -4.73 16.50 -4.66
CA ALA A 92 -5.64 15.78 -3.77
C ALA A 92 -5.82 14.37 -4.37
N PRO A 93 -5.63 13.29 -3.59
CA PRO A 93 -5.60 11.95 -4.15
C PRO A 93 -6.96 11.66 -4.78
N GLY A 94 -7.05 11.90 -6.10
CA GLY A 94 -8.29 11.82 -6.83
C GLY A 94 -8.86 10.43 -6.68
N ILE A 95 -10.18 10.35 -6.58
CA ILE A 95 -10.89 9.07 -6.66
C ILE A 95 -10.44 8.40 -7.95
N VAL A 96 -9.76 7.26 -7.81
CA VAL A 96 -9.28 6.52 -8.98
C VAL A 96 -10.50 5.99 -9.73
N THR A 97 -10.60 6.32 -11.00
CA THR A 97 -11.73 5.87 -11.83
C THR A 97 -11.46 4.49 -12.41
N PRO A 98 -12.50 3.70 -12.75
CA PRO A 98 -12.34 2.44 -13.48
C PRO A 98 -11.50 2.58 -14.75
N ARG A 99 -11.66 3.70 -15.48
CA ARG A 99 -10.88 4.02 -16.68
C ARG A 99 -9.38 4.19 -16.39
N GLN A 100 -9.02 4.75 -15.24
CA GLN A 100 -7.60 4.85 -14.84
C GLN A 100 -7.02 3.47 -14.50
N ILE A 101 -7.81 2.59 -13.89
CA ILE A 101 -7.42 1.19 -13.68
C ILE A 101 -7.17 0.49 -15.03
N ASP A 102 -8.02 0.73 -16.04
CA ASP A 102 -7.83 0.22 -17.40
C ASP A 102 -6.52 0.67 -18.03
N GLN A 103 -6.23 1.97 -17.92
CA GLN A 103 -4.99 2.54 -18.42
C GLN A 103 -3.77 1.91 -17.75
N TYR A 104 -3.83 1.64 -16.45
CA TYR A 104 -2.74 0.93 -15.77
C TYR A 104 -2.58 -0.50 -16.26
N VAL A 105 -3.66 -1.27 -16.43
CA VAL A 105 -3.59 -2.64 -16.97
C VAL A 105 -2.96 -2.64 -18.37
N ALA A 106 -3.36 -1.70 -19.24
CA ALA A 106 -2.79 -1.55 -20.57
C ALA A 106 -1.29 -1.21 -20.53
N LYS A 107 -0.87 -0.35 -19.59
CA LYS A 107 0.55 0.02 -19.41
C LYS A 107 1.38 -1.11 -18.81
N ILE A 108 0.83 -1.88 -17.87
CA ILE A 108 1.48 -3.10 -17.35
C ILE A 108 1.75 -4.07 -18.50
N ALA A 109 0.78 -4.28 -19.39
CA ALA A 109 0.95 -5.17 -20.54
C ALA A 109 2.11 -4.75 -21.46
N ARG A 110 2.39 -3.45 -21.58
CA ARG A 110 3.47 -2.91 -22.43
C ARG A 110 4.83 -2.89 -21.74
N HIS A 111 4.89 -2.70 -20.43
CA HIS A 111 6.15 -2.36 -19.73
C HIS A 111 6.59 -3.36 -18.68
N SER A 112 5.68 -4.19 -18.14
CA SER A 112 6.02 -5.10 -17.05
C SER A 112 6.75 -6.35 -17.55
N ARG A 113 7.79 -6.74 -16.81
CA ARG A 113 8.47 -8.04 -16.96
C ARG A 113 7.71 -9.20 -16.28
N CYS A 114 6.61 -8.89 -15.59
CA CYS A 114 5.77 -9.83 -14.84
C CYS A 114 4.29 -9.51 -15.08
N VAL A 115 3.90 -9.33 -16.35
CA VAL A 115 2.58 -8.83 -16.77
C VAL A 115 1.42 -9.46 -16.01
N ARG A 116 1.34 -10.79 -15.98
CA ARG A 116 0.21 -11.49 -15.34
C ARG A 116 0.13 -11.22 -13.84
N ARG A 117 1.27 -11.30 -13.14
CA ARG A 117 1.35 -11.02 -11.70
C ARG A 117 0.99 -9.56 -11.41
N ASP A 118 1.58 -8.63 -12.14
CA ASP A 118 1.44 -7.20 -11.85
C ASP A 118 0.00 -6.73 -12.15
N SER A 119 -0.64 -7.23 -13.22
CA SER A 119 -2.04 -6.97 -13.52
C SER A 119 -2.97 -7.54 -12.44
N ALA A 120 -2.72 -8.78 -12.01
CA ALA A 120 -3.50 -9.41 -10.95
C ALA A 120 -3.33 -8.67 -9.61
N LEU A 121 -2.12 -8.27 -9.23
CA LEU A 121 -1.86 -7.47 -8.02
C LEU A 121 -2.64 -6.15 -8.03
N LEU A 122 -2.56 -5.40 -9.14
CA LEU A 122 -3.28 -4.13 -9.28
C LEU A 122 -4.80 -4.32 -9.12
N LEU A 123 -5.38 -5.31 -9.81
CA LEU A 123 -6.82 -5.56 -9.79
C LEU A 123 -7.27 -6.08 -8.42
N THR A 124 -6.49 -6.95 -7.78
CA THR A 124 -6.77 -7.42 -6.41
C THR A 124 -6.76 -6.28 -5.40
N LEU A 125 -5.78 -5.37 -5.50
CA LEU A 125 -5.68 -4.21 -4.62
C LEU A 125 -6.96 -3.37 -4.65
N PHE A 126 -7.45 -3.02 -5.84
CA PHE A 126 -8.65 -2.18 -5.98
C PHE A 126 -9.95 -2.93 -5.73
N ALA A 127 -10.04 -4.23 -6.07
CA ALA A 127 -11.25 -5.02 -5.83
C ALA A 127 -11.47 -5.36 -4.36
N THR A 128 -10.38 -5.56 -3.59
CA THR A 128 -10.48 -6.02 -2.20
C THR A 128 -10.18 -4.93 -1.17
N ALA A 129 -9.59 -3.81 -1.60
CA ALA A 129 -9.06 -2.75 -0.74
C ALA A 129 -8.10 -3.26 0.37
N ALA A 130 -7.51 -4.44 0.21
CA ALA A 130 -6.56 -5.02 1.16
C ALA A 130 -5.23 -4.23 1.18
N LYS A 131 -4.52 -4.26 2.32
CA LYS A 131 -3.18 -3.65 2.46
C LYS A 131 -2.22 -4.48 1.62
N PRO A 132 -1.17 -3.87 1.06
CA PRO A 132 -0.10 -4.63 0.44
C PRO A 132 0.41 -5.79 1.32
N ILE A 133 0.58 -5.57 2.63
CA ILE A 133 1.01 -6.65 3.54
C ILE A 133 -0.01 -7.77 3.71
N GLU A 134 -1.31 -7.48 3.62
CA GLU A 134 -2.37 -8.50 3.64
C GLU A 134 -2.33 -9.30 2.34
N ILE A 135 -2.20 -8.63 1.19
CA ILE A 135 -2.10 -9.26 -0.14
C ILE A 135 -0.86 -10.14 -0.26
N ALA A 136 0.28 -9.70 0.29
CA ALA A 136 1.51 -10.49 0.31
C ALA A 136 1.39 -11.79 1.13
N GLN A 137 0.45 -11.83 2.07
CA GLN A 137 0.21 -12.98 2.95
C GLN A 137 -0.91 -13.90 2.47
N LEU A 138 -1.76 -13.45 1.53
CA LEU A 138 -2.77 -14.31 0.94
C LEU A 138 -2.13 -15.59 0.39
N GLU A 139 -2.83 -16.70 0.54
CA GLU A 139 -2.45 -18.02 0.08
C GLU A 139 -3.39 -18.49 -1.03
N VAL A 140 -2.99 -19.52 -1.76
CA VAL A 140 -3.82 -20.12 -2.81
C VAL A 140 -5.17 -20.56 -2.23
N ARG A 141 -5.21 -21.12 -1.03
CA ARG A 141 -6.45 -21.52 -0.35
C ARG A 141 -7.37 -20.38 0.05
N ASP A 142 -6.85 -19.15 0.12
CA ASP A 142 -7.66 -17.96 0.38
C ASP A 142 -8.42 -17.52 -0.88
N TYR A 143 -8.03 -17.98 -2.07
CA TYR A 143 -8.67 -17.65 -3.33
C TYR A 143 -9.37 -18.85 -4.00
N LEU A 144 -8.82 -20.05 -3.89
CA LEU A 144 -9.37 -21.28 -4.44
C LEU A 144 -9.85 -22.23 -3.34
N ASP A 145 -10.88 -23.03 -3.63
CA ASP A 145 -11.17 -24.24 -2.89
C ASP A 145 -10.41 -25.46 -3.44
N ALA A 146 -10.58 -26.62 -2.80
CA ALA A 146 -9.91 -27.85 -3.19
C ALA A 146 -10.32 -28.35 -4.59
N ALA A 147 -11.56 -28.05 -5.02
CA ALA A 147 -12.05 -28.34 -6.37
C ALA A 147 -11.51 -27.37 -7.43
N GLY A 148 -10.79 -26.31 -7.01
CA GLY A 148 -10.28 -25.28 -7.89
C GLY A 148 -11.30 -24.22 -8.27
N GLN A 149 -12.43 -24.12 -7.57
CA GLN A 149 -13.38 -23.03 -7.73
C GLN A 149 -12.93 -21.80 -6.96
N VAL A 150 -13.28 -20.62 -7.46
CA VAL A 150 -12.97 -19.35 -6.81
C VAL A 150 -13.85 -19.18 -5.57
N ARG A 151 -13.23 -18.87 -4.44
CA ARG A 151 -13.92 -18.48 -3.21
C ARG A 151 -14.39 -17.03 -3.33
N CYS A 152 -15.60 -16.82 -3.86
CA CYS A 152 -16.17 -15.49 -4.03
C CYS A 152 -16.23 -14.70 -2.70
N LEU A 153 -16.52 -15.40 -1.60
CA LEU A 153 -16.42 -14.89 -0.24
C LEU A 153 -15.30 -15.66 0.46
N SER A 154 -14.20 -14.97 0.73
CA SER A 154 -13.07 -15.51 1.46
C SER A 154 -12.92 -14.78 2.79
N GLU A 155 -12.47 -15.48 3.82
CA GLU A 155 -12.15 -14.84 5.10
C GLU A 155 -10.67 -14.46 5.10
N LEU A 156 -10.38 -13.16 5.25
CA LEU A 156 -9.06 -12.71 5.61
C LEU A 156 -8.77 -13.23 7.03
N ARG A 157 -7.85 -14.18 7.13
CA ARG A 157 -7.47 -14.80 8.41
C ARG A 157 -7.07 -13.73 9.43
N ALA A 158 -7.50 -13.91 10.68
CA ALA A 158 -7.17 -12.99 11.77
C ALA A 158 -5.66 -12.76 11.93
N GLU A 159 -4.84 -13.79 11.67
CA GLU A 159 -3.38 -13.71 11.74
C GLU A 159 -2.75 -12.74 10.73
N ILE A 160 -3.44 -12.42 9.63
CA ILE A 160 -2.93 -11.51 8.58
C ILE A 160 -3.70 -10.18 8.51
N GLY A 161 -4.87 -10.09 9.14
CA GLY A 161 -5.72 -8.89 9.14
C GLY A 161 -5.23 -7.77 10.06
N ILE A 162 -5.49 -6.52 9.69
CA ILE A 162 -5.21 -5.34 10.54
C ILE A 162 -5.88 -5.50 11.91
N GLY A 163 -5.09 -5.36 12.98
CA GLY A 163 -5.59 -5.45 14.36
C GLY A 163 -6.05 -6.85 14.75
N HIS A 164 -5.61 -7.88 14.04
CA HIS A 164 -6.00 -9.27 14.25
C HIS A 164 -7.50 -9.56 14.12
N SER A 165 -8.21 -8.75 13.33
CA SER A 165 -9.64 -8.93 13.10
C SER A 165 -9.88 -9.62 11.76
N PRO A 166 -10.56 -10.79 11.75
CA PRO A 166 -10.95 -11.42 10.51
C PRO A 166 -11.98 -10.54 9.79
N ARG A 167 -11.93 -10.53 8.45
CA ARG A 167 -12.95 -9.85 7.64
C ARG A 167 -13.12 -10.50 6.29
N VAL A 168 -14.29 -10.32 5.68
CA VAL A 168 -14.59 -10.88 4.37
C VAL A 168 -13.81 -10.14 3.27
N LEU A 169 -13.05 -10.89 2.48
CA LEU A 169 -12.57 -10.47 1.16
C LEU A 169 -13.53 -10.98 0.09
N ARG A 170 -13.89 -10.10 -0.83
CA ARG A 170 -14.79 -10.43 -1.94
C ARG A 170 -13.98 -10.57 -3.23
N PHE A 171 -14.13 -11.73 -3.87
CA PHE A 171 -13.62 -12.04 -5.20
C PHE A 171 -14.81 -12.25 -6.16
N ASP A 172 -15.64 -11.22 -6.29
CA ASP A 172 -16.84 -11.23 -7.14
C ASP A 172 -16.67 -10.46 -8.46
N CYS A 173 -15.59 -9.68 -8.60
CA CYS A 173 -15.24 -9.03 -9.86
C CYS A 173 -14.64 -10.03 -10.85
N ALA A 174 -15.41 -10.45 -11.85
CA ALA A 174 -15.01 -11.42 -12.88
C ALA A 174 -13.67 -11.08 -13.54
N ARG A 175 -13.40 -9.79 -13.79
CA ARG A 175 -12.14 -9.33 -14.38
C ARG A 175 -10.94 -9.55 -13.44
N THR A 176 -11.11 -9.28 -12.15
CA THR A 176 -10.07 -9.52 -11.15
C THR A 176 -9.79 -11.02 -11.04
N CYS A 177 -10.84 -11.84 -10.97
CA CYS A 177 -10.71 -13.29 -10.92
C CYS A 177 -10.00 -13.84 -12.17
N ALA A 178 -10.38 -13.37 -13.38
CA ALA A 178 -9.71 -13.77 -14.62
C ALA A 178 -8.22 -13.41 -14.64
N ALA A 179 -7.83 -12.25 -14.09
CA ALA A 179 -6.43 -11.85 -13.99
C ALA A 179 -5.64 -12.71 -13.00
N ILE A 180 -6.22 -13.02 -11.84
CA ILE A 180 -5.63 -13.94 -10.86
C ILE A 180 -5.49 -15.34 -11.50
N ASP A 181 -6.53 -15.85 -12.14
CA ASP A 181 -6.55 -17.16 -12.80
C ASP A 181 -5.48 -17.28 -13.88
N ALA A 182 -5.33 -16.26 -14.73
CA ALA A 182 -4.28 -16.22 -15.74
C ALA A 182 -2.88 -16.28 -15.09
N TYR A 183 -2.69 -15.58 -13.97
CA TYR A 183 -1.43 -15.63 -13.22
C TYR A 183 -1.19 -17.02 -12.58
N LEU A 184 -2.21 -17.65 -12.00
CA LEU A 184 -2.12 -19.01 -11.44
C LEU A 184 -1.77 -20.05 -12.52
N ALA A 185 -2.34 -19.93 -13.71
CA ALA A 185 -1.98 -20.78 -14.85
C ALA A 185 -0.49 -20.61 -15.26
N GLU A 186 0.03 -19.37 -15.23
CA GLU A 186 1.46 -19.14 -15.46
C GLU A 186 2.33 -19.76 -14.37
N ARG A 187 1.91 -19.71 -13.10
CA ARG A 187 2.63 -20.36 -12.00
C ARG A 187 2.72 -21.86 -12.20
N LEU A 188 1.61 -22.50 -12.56
CA LEU A 188 1.56 -23.94 -12.83
C LEU A 188 2.54 -24.32 -13.93
N ARG A 189 2.52 -23.60 -15.07
CA ARG A 189 3.44 -23.83 -16.20
C ARG A 189 4.92 -23.66 -15.82
N LYS A 190 5.22 -22.81 -14.84
CA LYS A 190 6.58 -22.54 -14.35
C LYS A 190 7.00 -23.43 -13.16
N GLY A 191 6.12 -24.30 -12.66
CA GLY A 191 6.39 -25.12 -11.47
C GLY A 191 6.46 -24.31 -10.16
N TRP A 192 5.80 -23.16 -10.08
CA TRP A 192 5.92 -22.26 -8.94
C TRP A 192 4.85 -22.50 -7.87
N GLY A 193 5.27 -23.12 -6.76
CA GLY A 193 4.38 -23.45 -5.64
C GLY A 193 3.34 -24.49 -6.04
N THR A 194 3.74 -25.47 -6.85
CA THR A 194 2.90 -26.59 -7.29
C THR A 194 2.82 -27.68 -6.23
N HIS A 195 1.79 -28.50 -6.31
CA HIS A 195 1.58 -29.65 -5.45
C HIS A 195 1.28 -30.89 -6.33
N PRO A 196 1.71 -32.10 -5.95
CA PRO A 196 1.50 -33.31 -6.76
C PRO A 196 0.01 -33.66 -6.95
N GLN A 197 -0.84 -33.27 -6.01
CA GLN A 197 -2.29 -33.51 -6.11
C GLN A 197 -2.94 -32.45 -7.01
N ALA A 198 -3.93 -32.86 -7.81
CA ALA A 198 -4.69 -31.98 -8.71
C ALA A 198 -5.65 -31.00 -7.99
N SER A 199 -5.68 -31.00 -6.66
CA SER A 199 -6.46 -30.04 -5.87
C SER A 199 -5.93 -28.61 -6.05
N TYR A 200 -6.80 -27.61 -5.86
CA TYR A 200 -6.44 -26.19 -6.01
C TYR A 200 -5.78 -25.88 -7.37
N ARG A 201 -6.22 -26.57 -8.43
CA ARG A 201 -5.65 -26.49 -9.80
C ARG A 201 -4.16 -26.88 -9.89
N GLY A 202 -3.71 -27.81 -9.04
CA GLY A 202 -2.33 -28.30 -9.00
C GLY A 202 -1.34 -27.38 -8.26
N LEU A 203 -1.85 -26.39 -7.54
CA LEU A 203 -1.06 -25.48 -6.71
C LEU A 203 -1.11 -25.91 -5.24
N ALA A 204 -0.03 -25.68 -4.50
CA ALA A 204 0.00 -25.94 -3.07
C ALA A 204 -0.90 -24.94 -2.33
N PRO A 205 -1.87 -25.40 -1.51
CA PRO A 205 -2.85 -24.52 -0.87
C PRO A 205 -2.22 -23.47 0.05
N GLY A 206 -1.14 -23.84 0.76
CA GLY A 206 -0.38 -22.94 1.64
C GLY A 206 0.67 -22.08 0.93
N SER A 207 0.81 -22.20 -0.39
CA SER A 207 1.68 -21.31 -1.15
C SER A 207 1.10 -19.91 -1.18
N ARG A 208 1.93 -18.86 -1.06
CA ARG A 208 1.48 -17.47 -1.22
C ARG A 208 0.79 -17.29 -2.57
N LEU A 209 -0.33 -16.57 -2.58
CA LEU A 209 -1.12 -16.28 -3.77
C LEU A 209 -0.27 -15.55 -4.79
N PHE A 210 0.47 -14.52 -4.34
CA PHE A 210 1.42 -13.75 -5.16
C PHE A 210 2.87 -14.02 -4.75
N LEU A 211 3.70 -14.30 -5.75
CA LEU A 211 5.10 -14.65 -5.59
C LEU A 211 6.03 -13.56 -6.16
N SER A 212 7.28 -13.59 -5.73
CA SER A 212 8.37 -12.81 -6.32
C SER A 212 8.57 -13.15 -7.79
N ARG A 213 9.41 -12.36 -8.48
CA ARG A 213 9.77 -12.64 -9.88
C ARG A 213 10.45 -14.01 -10.06
N LYS A 214 11.03 -14.54 -8.99
CA LYS A 214 11.72 -15.85 -8.96
C LYS A 214 10.79 -17.01 -8.57
N GLY A 215 9.50 -16.77 -8.36
CA GLY A 215 8.56 -17.81 -7.95
C GLY A 215 8.64 -18.19 -6.46
N GLN A 216 9.22 -17.31 -5.62
CA GLN A 216 9.34 -17.53 -4.18
C GLN A 216 8.35 -16.65 -3.42
N ALA A 217 8.00 -17.02 -2.19
CA ALA A 217 7.24 -16.14 -1.31
C ALA A 217 8.00 -14.81 -1.12
N MET A 218 7.29 -13.68 -1.19
CA MET A 218 7.90 -12.38 -0.91
C MET A 218 8.32 -12.33 0.55
N ARG A 219 9.50 -11.76 0.83
CA ARG A 219 10.05 -11.76 2.19
C ARG A 219 9.25 -10.82 3.08
N ILE A 220 8.68 -11.37 4.14
CA ILE A 220 7.99 -10.62 5.21
C ILE A 220 8.90 -10.59 6.43
N ARG A 221 9.09 -9.40 7.01
CA ARG A 221 9.84 -9.21 8.25
C ARG A 221 8.89 -8.75 9.34
N GLN A 222 9.05 -9.31 10.54
CA GLN A 222 8.46 -8.79 11.76
C GLN A 222 9.36 -7.68 12.29
N ASN A 223 8.78 -6.54 12.64
CA ASN A 223 9.53 -5.48 13.31
C ASN A 223 9.50 -5.68 14.83
N GLY A 224 10.64 -5.53 15.50
CA GLY A 224 10.81 -5.71 16.95
C GLY A 224 10.36 -4.52 17.82
N GLY A 225 9.75 -3.50 17.22
CA GLY A 225 9.19 -2.35 17.97
C GLY A 225 7.95 -2.72 18.79
N ALA A 226 7.50 -1.78 19.64
CA ALA A 226 6.37 -1.95 20.57
C ALA A 226 5.02 -2.37 19.92
N THR A 227 4.89 -2.28 18.59
CA THR A 227 3.68 -2.61 17.82
C THR A 227 3.80 -3.84 16.89
N GLN A 228 4.88 -4.63 16.94
CA GLN A 228 5.05 -5.91 16.19
C GLN A 228 4.48 -5.91 14.75
N GLN A 229 4.78 -4.88 13.96
CA GLN A 229 4.21 -4.74 12.61
C GLN A 229 4.97 -5.56 11.57
N LEU A 230 4.24 -6.13 10.61
CA LEU A 230 4.79 -6.87 9.47
C LEU A 230 5.08 -5.93 8.30
N LEU A 231 6.25 -6.10 7.66
CA LEU A 231 6.64 -5.36 6.46
C LEU A 231 7.04 -6.31 5.33
N CYS A 232 6.65 -5.98 4.10
CA CYS A 232 7.08 -6.66 2.88
C CYS A 232 7.64 -5.66 1.86
N LYS A 233 8.94 -5.33 1.95
CA LYS A 233 9.57 -4.33 1.06
C LYS A 233 9.32 -4.62 -0.43
N GLU A 234 9.36 -5.90 -0.81
CA GLU A 234 9.21 -6.35 -2.20
C GLU A 234 7.83 -6.02 -2.81
N ILE A 235 6.73 -6.16 -2.05
CA ILE A 235 5.40 -5.83 -2.60
C ILE A 235 5.20 -4.33 -2.81
N HIS A 236 5.76 -3.49 -1.92
CA HIS A 236 5.73 -2.04 -2.09
C HIS A 236 6.56 -1.59 -3.30
N GLU A 237 7.71 -2.23 -3.56
CA GLU A 237 8.49 -1.99 -4.78
C GLU A 237 7.73 -2.38 -6.06
N ILE A 238 6.99 -3.49 -6.02
CA ILE A 238 6.15 -3.90 -7.17
C ILE A 238 5.06 -2.86 -7.41
N TYR A 239 4.33 -2.43 -6.38
CA TYR A 239 3.31 -1.38 -6.54
C TYR A 239 3.89 -0.05 -6.99
N ARG A 240 5.05 0.36 -6.46
CA ARG A 240 5.76 1.57 -6.92
C ARG A 240 6.07 1.50 -8.41
N ARG A 241 6.52 0.34 -8.90
CA ARG A 241 6.79 0.11 -10.32
C ARG A 241 5.50 0.12 -11.16
N ILE A 242 4.45 -0.54 -10.69
CA ILE A 242 3.13 -0.56 -11.36
C ILE A 242 2.59 0.86 -11.52
N PHE A 243 2.59 1.64 -10.45
CA PHE A 243 2.11 3.02 -10.48
C PHE A 243 3.03 3.94 -11.29
N GLY A 244 4.33 3.64 -11.31
CA GLY A 244 5.32 4.31 -12.15
C GLY A 244 5.07 4.20 -13.65
N TYR A 245 4.53 3.07 -14.14
CA TYR A 245 4.16 2.95 -15.57
C TYR A 245 3.10 4.00 -15.98
N GLY A 246 2.20 4.32 -15.05
CA GLY A 246 1.05 5.17 -15.27
C GLY A 246 1.39 6.61 -15.63
N GLY A 247 2.51 7.14 -15.15
CA GLY A 247 2.81 8.59 -15.25
C GLY A 247 1.66 9.47 -14.75
N MET A 248 0.70 8.90 -14.00
CA MET A 248 -0.49 9.55 -13.49
C MET A 248 -0.16 10.02 -12.07
N PRO A 249 -0.03 11.33 -11.85
CA PRO A 249 0.28 11.86 -10.53
C PRO A 249 -0.80 11.46 -9.52
N GLY A 250 -0.38 10.99 -8.35
CA GLY A 250 -1.26 10.85 -7.19
C GLY A 250 -1.82 9.45 -6.90
N ILE A 251 -1.77 8.50 -7.84
CA ILE A 251 -2.32 7.14 -7.66
C ILE A 251 -1.33 6.23 -6.91
N ARG A 252 -1.84 5.55 -5.88
CA ARG A 252 -1.06 4.78 -4.90
C ARG A 252 -1.88 3.61 -4.35
N THR A 253 -1.23 2.81 -3.50
CA THR A 253 -1.89 1.75 -2.72
C THR A 253 -3.02 2.28 -1.83
N SER A 254 -2.84 3.43 -1.19
CA SER A 254 -3.86 4.01 -0.31
C SER A 254 -5.11 4.49 -1.04
N CYS A 255 -5.05 4.74 -2.35
CA CYS A 255 -6.21 5.11 -3.15
C CYS A 255 -7.28 4.01 -3.18
N ALA A 256 -6.90 2.74 -3.06
CA ALA A 256 -7.85 1.63 -3.08
C ALA A 256 -8.82 1.66 -1.90
N ARG A 257 -8.30 1.89 -0.67
CA ARG A 257 -9.15 2.03 0.52
C ARG A 257 -10.00 3.27 0.48
N ARG A 258 -9.47 4.38 -0.03
CA ARG A 258 -10.24 5.62 -0.20
C ARG A 258 -11.42 5.36 -1.13
N MET A 259 -11.17 4.84 -2.34
CA MET A 259 -12.20 4.50 -3.30
C MET A 259 -13.28 3.59 -2.70
N ALA A 260 -12.87 2.51 -2.03
CA ALA A 260 -13.82 1.59 -1.42
C ALA A 260 -14.63 2.25 -0.30
N ALA A 261 -14.02 3.10 0.53
CA ALA A 261 -14.72 3.84 1.57
C ALA A 261 -15.75 4.82 0.97
N SER A 262 -15.38 5.56 -0.08
CA SER A 262 -16.25 6.52 -0.78
C SER A 262 -17.40 5.84 -1.50
N GLU A 263 -17.15 4.69 -2.13
CA GLU A 263 -18.18 3.89 -2.79
C GLU A 263 -19.19 3.32 -1.77
N LEU A 264 -18.70 2.74 -0.67
CA LEU A 264 -19.57 2.28 0.42
C LEU A 264 -20.37 3.44 1.03
N LYS A 265 -19.73 4.61 1.20
CA LYS A 265 -20.39 5.80 1.71
C LYS A 265 -21.49 6.31 0.77
N ALA A 266 -21.23 6.32 -0.54
CA ALA A 266 -22.20 6.69 -1.57
C ALA A 266 -23.40 5.73 -1.61
N ARG A 267 -23.19 4.45 -1.27
CA ARG A 267 -24.25 3.44 -1.10
C ARG A 267 -25.00 3.52 0.24
N GLY A 268 -24.73 4.54 1.05
CA GLY A 268 -25.44 4.79 2.32
C GLY A 268 -24.81 4.15 3.56
N ALA A 269 -23.66 3.49 3.45
CA ALA A 269 -23.03 2.84 4.60
C ALA A 269 -22.58 3.86 5.66
N GLY A 270 -22.75 3.48 6.94
CA GLY A 270 -22.25 4.23 8.07
C GLY A 270 -20.72 4.08 8.26
N TYR A 271 -20.09 5.02 8.96
CA TYR A 271 -18.63 4.97 9.23
C TYR A 271 -18.18 3.68 9.95
N ARG A 272 -19.04 3.10 10.80
CA ARG A 272 -18.77 1.86 11.51
C ARG A 272 -18.74 0.66 10.56
N GLU A 273 -19.72 0.58 9.66
CA GLU A 273 -19.87 -0.50 8.67
C GLU A 273 -18.70 -0.46 7.68
N ILE A 274 -18.35 0.73 7.19
CA ILE A 274 -17.17 0.94 6.33
C ILE A 274 -15.90 0.47 7.06
N GLY A 275 -15.75 0.80 8.34
CA GLY A 275 -14.64 0.35 9.16
C GLY A 275 -14.55 -1.17 9.29
N GLN A 276 -15.69 -1.84 9.49
CA GLN A 276 -15.76 -3.31 9.55
C GLN A 276 -15.35 -3.95 8.23
N VAL A 277 -15.87 -3.46 7.10
CA VAL A 277 -15.55 -4.00 5.77
C VAL A 277 -14.08 -3.80 5.40
N LEU A 278 -13.49 -2.65 5.75
CA LEU A 278 -12.12 -2.31 5.36
C LEU A 278 -11.05 -2.70 6.40
N GLY A 279 -11.46 -3.18 7.58
CA GLY A 279 -10.55 -3.46 8.70
C GLY A 279 -9.93 -2.20 9.28
N LEU A 280 -10.69 -1.10 9.36
CA LEU A 280 -10.25 0.21 9.80
C LEU A 280 -10.98 0.67 11.05
N LYS A 281 -10.27 1.38 11.93
CA LYS A 281 -10.89 2.10 13.06
C LYS A 281 -11.75 3.26 12.54
N LYS A 282 -12.82 3.60 13.25
CA LYS A 282 -13.74 4.70 12.90
C LYS A 282 -13.02 6.01 12.55
N LEU A 283 -12.00 6.39 13.31
CA LEU A 283 -11.21 7.60 13.06
C LEU A 283 -10.43 7.53 11.74
N ALA A 284 -9.91 6.36 11.36
CA ALA A 284 -9.22 6.18 10.09
C ALA A 284 -10.18 6.31 8.90
N VAL A 285 -11.40 5.78 9.01
CA VAL A 285 -12.46 5.97 8.00
C VAL A 285 -12.80 7.45 7.84
N HIS A 286 -12.92 8.18 8.96
CA HIS A 286 -13.19 9.61 8.93
C HIS A 286 -12.10 10.38 8.18
N LYS A 287 -10.83 10.10 8.46
CA LYS A 287 -9.69 10.72 7.75
C LYS A 287 -9.68 10.40 6.26
N LEU A 288 -9.99 9.14 5.88
CA LEU A 288 -10.06 8.73 4.48
C LEU A 288 -11.10 9.55 3.71
N LEU A 289 -12.29 9.74 4.29
CA LEU A 289 -13.40 10.46 3.65
C LEU A 289 -13.24 11.99 3.73
N GLN A 290 -12.63 12.54 4.78
CA GLN A 290 -12.38 13.99 4.89
C GLN A 290 -11.37 14.52 3.87
N SER A 291 -10.43 13.67 3.43
CA SER A 291 -9.45 14.03 2.39
C SER A 291 -10.05 14.25 0.99
N GLU A 292 -11.38 14.09 0.83
CA GLU A 292 -12.12 14.34 -0.41
C GLU A 292 -12.73 15.75 -0.52
N ALA A 293 -12.84 16.48 0.59
CA ALA A 293 -13.40 17.82 0.55
C ALA A 293 -12.38 18.75 -0.13
N PRO A 294 -12.70 19.39 -1.28
CA PRO A 294 -11.85 20.46 -1.78
C PRO A 294 -11.76 21.51 -0.68
N SER A 295 -10.54 21.96 -0.40
CA SER A 295 -10.28 23.19 0.35
C SER A 295 -11.20 24.26 -0.23
N ARG A 296 -12.21 24.69 0.52
CA ARG A 296 -13.00 25.86 0.17
C ARG A 296 -12.13 27.10 0.30
#